data_AF-A0A521XFK2-F1
#
_entry.id   AF-A0A521XFK2-F1
#
_cell.length_a   1.000
_cell.length_b   1.000
_cell.length_c   1.000
_cell.angle_alpha   90.00
_cell.angle_beta   90.00
_cell.angle_gamma   90.00
#
_symmetry.space_group_name_H-M   'P 1'
#
loop_
_entity.id
_entity.type
_entity.pdbx_description
1 polymer ?
#
loop_
_entity_poly.entity_id
_entity_poly.type
_entity_poly.pdbx_seq_one_letter_code
_entity_poly.pdbx_strand_id
1 'polypeptide(L)'
;MANRYLDDFKVGDEFKSYGRTVTEADIVNFTCFAGLKVPIFINDDFARKYTPYGGRITPGLMTATLAAGMMEEILGPSTIAALELSNFKFTVP
;
A
#
# COMPACT_ATOMS: atom_id res chain seq x y z
N MET A 1 2.11 -12.24 -13.08
CA MET A 1 3.19 -12.67 -12.18
C MET A 1 4.36 -13.11 -13.03
N ALA A 2 5.51 -12.51 -12.81
CA ALA A 2 6.73 -12.85 -13.53
C ALA A 2 7.17 -14.29 -13.21
N ASN A 3 7.64 -15.00 -14.25
CA ASN A 3 8.28 -16.29 -14.11
C ASN A 3 9.81 -16.10 -14.09
N ARG A 4 10.31 -15.46 -13.02
CA ARG A 4 11.74 -15.20 -12.81
C ARG A 4 12.24 -15.97 -11.60
N TYR A 5 13.48 -16.41 -11.66
CA TYR A 5 14.24 -16.94 -10.54
C TYR A 5 15.18 -15.87 -9.99
N LEU A 6 15.81 -16.15 -8.84
CA LEU A 6 16.72 -15.21 -8.19
C LEU A 6 17.85 -14.74 -9.13
N ASP A 7 18.38 -15.66 -9.94
CA ASP A 7 19.52 -15.39 -10.84
C ASP A 7 19.15 -14.54 -12.07
N ASP A 8 17.86 -14.32 -12.33
CA ASP A 8 17.39 -13.47 -13.43
C ASP A 8 17.46 -11.97 -13.09
N PHE A 9 17.56 -11.63 -11.79
CA PHE A 9 17.63 -10.26 -11.33
C PHE A 9 19.05 -9.72 -11.38
N LYS A 10 19.19 -8.46 -11.79
CA LYS A 10 20.45 -7.73 -11.77
C LYS A 10 20.35 -6.53 -10.85
N VAL A 11 21.46 -6.20 -10.20
CA VAL A 11 21.56 -4.99 -9.39
C VAL A 11 21.30 -3.78 -10.29
N GLY A 12 20.36 -2.93 -9.89
CA GLY A 12 19.93 -1.77 -10.66
C GLY A 12 18.69 -2.00 -11.52
N ASP A 13 18.10 -3.20 -11.51
CA ASP A 13 16.82 -3.43 -12.19
C ASP A 13 15.73 -2.52 -11.60
N GLU A 14 15.05 -1.80 -12.49
CA GLU A 14 13.88 -0.97 -12.15
C GLU A 14 12.61 -1.59 -12.73
N PHE A 15 11.58 -1.69 -11.90
CA PHE A 15 10.29 -2.24 -12.27
C PHE A 15 9.21 -1.18 -12.12
N LYS A 16 8.37 -1.04 -13.13
CA LYS A 16 7.25 -0.10 -13.12
C LYS A 16 5.95 -0.87 -12.91
N SER A 17 5.24 -0.57 -11.83
CA SER A 17 3.90 -1.08 -11.59
C SER A 17 2.85 -0.35 -12.43
N TYR A 18 1.64 -0.92 -12.48
CA TYR A 18 0.47 -0.24 -13.05
C TYR A 18 0.00 0.91 -12.14
N GLY A 19 -0.85 1.80 -12.67
CA GLY A 19 -1.51 2.84 -11.87
C GLY A 19 -2.80 2.32 -11.25
N ARG A 20 -3.03 2.61 -9.97
CA ARG A 20 -4.30 2.30 -9.29
C ARG A 20 -4.82 3.53 -8.55
N THR A 21 -6.06 3.91 -8.85
CA THR A 21 -6.80 4.88 -8.05
C THR A 21 -7.29 4.23 -6.76
N VAL A 22 -6.96 4.83 -5.63
CA VAL A 22 -7.52 4.45 -4.33
C VAL A 22 -8.87 5.14 -4.16
N THR A 23 -9.88 4.36 -3.80
CA THR A 23 -11.26 4.82 -3.63
C THR A 23 -11.71 4.68 -2.18
N GLU A 24 -12.88 5.24 -1.87
CA GLU A 24 -13.51 5.07 -0.57
C GLU A 24 -13.73 3.59 -0.22
N ALA A 25 -14.10 2.75 -1.20
CA ALA A 25 -14.34 1.34 -0.97
C ALA A 25 -13.08 0.61 -0.47
N ASP A 26 -11.90 0.98 -0.98
CA ASP A 26 -10.64 0.40 -0.53
C ASP A 26 -10.35 0.77 0.93
N ILE A 27 -10.55 2.04 1.30
CA ILE A 27 -10.33 2.54 2.67
C ILE A 27 -11.28 1.85 3.65
N VAL A 28 -12.57 1.76 3.31
CA VAL A 28 -13.59 1.11 4.15
C VAL A 28 -13.27 -0.38 4.32
N ASN A 29 -12.99 -1.09 3.23
CA ASN A 29 -12.69 -2.52 3.31
C ASN A 29 -11.41 -2.79 4.12
N PHE A 30 -10.36 -2.01 3.89
CA PHE A 30 -9.10 -2.19 4.61
C PHE A 30 -9.25 -1.87 6.09
N THR A 31 -9.90 -0.77 6.45
CA THR A 31 -10.10 -0.39 7.87
C THR A 31 -11.01 -1.39 8.61
N CYS A 32 -12.04 -1.90 7.96
CA CYS A 32 -12.88 -2.97 8.49
C CYS A 32 -12.09 -4.27 8.71
N PHE A 33 -11.36 -4.72 7.70
CA PHE A 33 -10.59 -5.96 7.77
C PHE A 33 -9.43 -5.88 8.77
N ALA A 34 -8.67 -4.79 8.76
CA ALA A 34 -7.54 -4.57 9.66
C ALA A 34 -7.98 -4.14 11.08
N GLY A 35 -9.27 -3.85 11.30
CA GLY A 35 -9.80 -3.39 12.59
C GLY A 35 -9.37 -1.98 12.99
N LEU A 36 -9.02 -1.12 12.02
CA LEU A 36 -8.55 0.25 12.28
C LEU A 36 -9.73 1.17 12.61
N LYS A 37 -9.76 1.65 13.86
CA LYS A 37 -10.80 2.56 14.37
C LYS A 37 -10.34 4.01 14.51
N VAL A 38 -9.25 4.39 13.84
CA VAL A 38 -8.69 5.75 13.94
C VAL A 38 -9.63 6.73 13.20
N PRO A 39 -10.18 7.77 13.86
CA PRO A 39 -11.24 8.61 13.29
C PRO A 39 -10.91 9.24 11.94
N ILE A 40 -9.64 9.62 11.71
CA ILE A 40 -9.19 10.22 10.45
C ILE A 40 -9.39 9.31 9.22
N PHE A 41 -9.49 7.98 9.40
CA PHE A 41 -9.71 7.02 8.32
C PHE A 41 -11.18 6.63 8.14
N ILE A 42 -12.03 6.82 9.16
CA ILE A 42 -13.38 6.24 9.20
C ILE A 42 -14.51 7.26 9.44
N ASN A 43 -14.19 8.50 9.80
CA ASN A 43 -15.18 9.54 10.08
C ASN A 43 -14.83 10.82 9.31
N ASP A 44 -15.60 11.12 8.27
CA ASP A 44 -15.37 12.28 7.40
C ASP A 44 -15.67 13.62 8.10
N ASP A 45 -16.69 13.66 8.95
CA ASP A 45 -17.00 14.86 9.74
C ASP A 45 -15.86 15.19 10.71
N PHE A 46 -15.34 14.18 11.40
CA PHE A 46 -14.16 14.34 12.26
C PHE A 46 -12.95 14.83 11.45
N ALA A 47 -12.67 14.18 10.32
CA ALA A 47 -11.50 14.50 9.51
C ALA A 47 -11.56 15.93 8.98
N ARG A 48 -12.73 16.41 8.54
CA ARG A 48 -12.92 17.80 8.09
C ARG A 48 -12.78 18.83 9.22
N LYS A 49 -13.30 18.53 10.42
CA LYS A 49 -13.33 19.48 11.53
C LYS A 49 -12.01 19.58 12.30
N TYR A 50 -11.30 18.47 12.44
CA TYR A 50 -10.19 18.36 13.40
C TYR A 50 -8.84 18.05 12.77
N THR A 51 -8.74 18.01 11.44
CA THR A 51 -7.49 17.71 10.74
C THR A 51 -7.26 18.69 9.57
N PRO A 52 -6.01 18.94 9.16
CA PRO A 52 -5.70 19.87 8.07
C PRO A 52 -5.98 19.30 6.66
N TYR A 53 -6.45 18.05 6.55
CA TYR A 53 -6.55 17.34 5.26
C TYR A 53 -7.87 17.58 4.52
N GLY A 54 -8.84 18.26 5.15
CA GLY A 54 -10.11 18.62 4.51
C GLY A 54 -11.04 17.42 4.22
N GLY A 55 -10.74 16.24 4.77
CA GLY A 55 -11.47 15.00 4.57
C GLY A 55 -10.67 13.80 5.09
N ARG A 56 -11.23 12.60 4.98
CA ARG A 56 -10.50 11.37 5.34
C ARG A 56 -9.28 11.17 4.44
N ILE A 57 -8.24 10.57 5.00
CA ILE A 57 -7.05 10.12 4.26
C ILE A 57 -6.95 8.60 4.31
N THR A 58 -6.07 8.04 3.47
CA THR A 58 -5.87 6.59 3.43
C THR A 58 -4.90 6.17 4.54
N PRO A 59 -5.12 5.04 5.24
CA PRO A 59 -4.13 4.52 6.18
C PRO A 59 -2.80 4.27 5.46
N GLY A 60 -1.69 4.79 5.98
CA GLY A 60 -0.37 4.58 5.36
C GLY A 60 -0.06 3.09 5.15
N LEU A 61 -0.35 2.23 6.13
CA LEU A 61 -0.14 0.78 5.99
C LEU A 61 -0.90 0.18 4.80
N MET A 62 -2.06 0.73 4.44
CA MET A 62 -2.79 0.30 3.25
C MET A 62 -2.00 0.62 1.98
N THR A 63 -1.36 1.79 1.88
CA THR A 63 -0.56 2.14 0.69
C THR A 63 0.66 1.22 0.57
N ALA A 64 1.29 0.83 1.68
CA ALA A 64 2.35 -0.16 1.70
C ALA A 64 1.86 -1.55 1.24
N THR A 65 0.70 -2.01 1.74
CA THR A 65 0.08 -3.27 1.30
C THR A 65 -0.25 -3.26 -0.19
N LEU A 66 -0.80 -2.16 -0.71
CA LEU A 66 -1.08 -2.00 -2.13
C LEU A 66 0.20 -2.03 -2.96
N ALA A 67 1.23 -1.28 -2.55
CA ALA A 67 2.52 -1.27 -3.24
C ALA A 67 3.14 -2.67 -3.32
N ALA A 68 3.11 -3.44 -2.24
CA ALA A 68 3.59 -4.82 -2.23
C ALA A 68 2.80 -5.71 -3.21
N GLY A 69 1.46 -5.60 -3.22
CA GLY A 69 0.62 -6.35 -4.16
C GLY A 69 0.81 -5.98 -5.64
N MET A 70 1.40 -4.81 -5.92
CA MET A 70 1.66 -4.31 -7.28
C MET A 70 3.05 -4.68 -7.80
N MET A 71 3.83 -5.47 -7.04
CA MET A 71 5.17 -5.95 -7.44
C MET A 71 5.09 -7.21 -8.33
N GLU A 72 4.16 -7.26 -9.28
CA GLU A 72 3.88 -8.47 -10.08
C GLU A 72 5.02 -8.93 -11.01
N GLU A 73 5.96 -8.03 -11.31
CA GLU A 73 7.21 -8.32 -12.03
C GLU A 73 8.29 -8.99 -11.15
N ILE A 74 8.10 -8.94 -9.83
CA ILE A 74 9.04 -9.47 -8.82
C ILE A 74 8.42 -10.68 -8.11
N LEU A 75 7.14 -10.56 -7.73
CA LEU A 75 6.39 -11.59 -7.04
C LEU A 75 5.85 -12.61 -8.05
N GLY A 76 6.33 -13.84 -7.92
CA GLY A 76 5.94 -14.97 -8.77
C GLY A 76 6.03 -16.31 -8.07
N PRO A 77 5.87 -17.43 -8.80
CA PRO A 77 5.91 -18.78 -8.23
C PRO A 77 7.21 -19.11 -7.47
N SER A 78 8.30 -18.45 -7.83
CA SER A 78 9.62 -18.60 -7.20
C SER A 78 9.79 -17.77 -5.93
N THR A 79 8.85 -16.89 -5.60
CA THR A 79 8.92 -16.04 -4.40
C THR A 79 8.36 -16.77 -3.19
N ILE A 80 9.14 -16.87 -2.11
CA ILE A 80 8.75 -17.61 -0.90
C ILE A 80 8.19 -16.67 0.18
N ALA A 81 8.90 -15.59 0.49
CA ALA A 81 8.54 -14.67 1.55
C ALA A 81 9.20 -13.29 1.36
N ALA A 82 8.52 -12.25 1.85
CA ALA A 82 9.17 -10.98 2.16
C ALA A 82 9.84 -11.11 3.54
N LEU A 83 11.14 -10.84 3.62
CA LEU A 83 11.91 -10.98 4.86
C LEU A 83 11.92 -9.69 5.69
N GLU A 84 11.87 -8.54 5.02
CA GLU A 84 11.98 -7.24 5.65
C GLU A 84 11.27 -6.18 4.79
N LEU A 85 10.76 -5.14 5.45
CA LEU A 85 10.44 -3.86 4.83
C LEU A 85 11.35 -2.79 5.46
N SER A 86 12.45 -2.46 4.79
CA SER A 86 13.44 -1.48 5.26
C SER A 86 13.37 -0.16 4.50
N ASN A 87 13.84 0.92 5.14
CA ASN A 87 13.88 2.27 4.56
C ASN A 87 12.55 2.80 4.03
N PHE A 88 11.42 2.29 4.54
CA PHE A 88 10.09 2.68 4.11
C PHE A 88 9.59 3.89 4.90
N LYS A 89 9.04 4.91 4.22
CA LYS A 89 8.54 6.14 4.84
C LYS A 89 7.22 6.56 4.20
N PHE A 90 6.27 6.99 5.03
CA PHE A 90 5.05 7.67 4.59
C PHE A 90 5.36 9.16 4.45
N THR A 91 5.46 9.65 3.22
CA THR A 91 5.88 11.03 2.93
C THR A 91 4.71 11.98 2.74
N VAL A 92 3.54 11.46 2.33
CA VAL A 92 2.31 12.22 2.09
C VAL A 92 1.09 11.44 2.59
N PRO A 93 -0.03 12.13 2.90
CA PRO A 93 -1.31 11.52 3.28
C PRO A 93 -2.01 10.74 2.16
#